data_AF-A0A9W8UMI3-F1
#
_entry.id   AF-A0A9W8UMI3-F1
#
_cell.length_a   1.000
_cell.length_b   1.000
_cell.length_c   1.000
_cell.angle_alpha   90.00
_cell.angle_beta   90.00
_cell.angle_gamma   90.00
#
_symmetry.space_group_name_H-M   'P 1'
#
loop_
_entity.id
_entity.type
_entity.pdbx_description
1 polymer ?
#
loop_
_entity_poly.entity_id
_entity_poly.type
_entity_poly.pdbx_seq_one_letter_code
_entity_poly.pdbx_strand_id
1 'polypeptide(L)'
;MTPSQQSTQTGILAIMPKLYSPIGFTKGYNFVLWFVFSGGMLGFCLARLMYLDFYGVFCSPDDSSANHAAPGECYWYNTYNVYRVGIKMHLYTIIPAGVLACVQFVPVVRHKLILLHRINGYITLLLSLVGVAGAFMIAPVAFGGDLAIRGAVGLLAIIFVGSLSLAYYYIKRLRVDLHRAWMLRAWFYAGCIVTVRIIMVITAILISSGDGKGGFFQPKACRELASYLNSTLLLQEYPDCTSLDAWVLVKADLTADGPEHQSAALDVGFGMATWIAIAIHAIGVEFYLQLTPGETRRLRELSHQRQAQANVSLQASSKTIVTDSERNNI
;
A
#
# COMPACT_ATOMS: atom_id res chain seq x y z
N MET A 1 -11.12 45.96 36.48
CA MET A 1 -10.61 44.57 36.50
C MET A 1 -11.79 43.64 36.28
N THR A 2 -12.04 43.24 35.04
CA THR A 2 -13.04 42.22 34.70
C THR A 2 -12.33 40.86 34.74
N PRO A 3 -12.85 39.85 35.48
CA PRO A 3 -12.26 38.52 35.47
C PRO A 3 -12.44 37.91 34.07
N SER A 4 -11.35 37.44 33.48
CA SER A 4 -11.42 36.63 32.26
C SER A 4 -12.14 35.32 32.57
N GLN A 5 -13.27 35.09 31.92
CA GLN A 5 -13.95 33.80 31.93
C GLN A 5 -13.02 32.77 31.27
N GLN A 6 -12.42 31.89 32.07
CA GLN A 6 -11.87 30.63 31.59
C GLN A 6 -13.01 29.82 30.99
N SER A 7 -13.01 29.64 29.66
CA SER A 7 -13.94 28.75 29.00
C SER A 7 -13.63 27.32 29.45
N THR A 8 -14.54 26.76 30.24
CA THR A 8 -14.57 25.34 30.57
C THR A 8 -14.84 24.56 29.30
N GLN A 9 -13.80 23.95 28.70
CA GLN A 9 -13.97 23.04 27.58
C GLN A 9 -14.73 21.78 28.05
N THR A 10 -16.01 21.70 27.72
CA THR A 10 -16.90 20.58 28.03
C THR A 10 -16.82 19.48 26.96
N GLY A 11 -16.95 18.22 27.39
CA GLY A 11 -17.17 17.05 26.51
C GLY A 11 -15.94 16.51 25.77
N ILE A 12 -16.15 15.88 24.61
CA ILE A 12 -15.18 15.15 23.76
C ILE A 12 -13.80 15.83 23.64
N LEU A 13 -13.76 17.17 23.65
CA LEU A 13 -12.54 17.98 23.61
C LEU A 13 -11.61 17.79 24.83
N ALA A 14 -12.15 17.46 26.01
CA ALA A 14 -11.37 17.14 27.22
C ALA A 14 -10.79 15.72 27.21
N ILE A 15 -11.38 14.80 26.42
CA ILE A 15 -10.94 13.40 26.30
C ILE A 15 -9.88 13.26 25.20
N MET A 16 -9.96 14.03 24.12
CA MET A 16 -9.03 13.96 23.00
C MET A 16 -7.54 14.04 23.42
N PRO A 17 -7.10 14.99 24.29
CA PRO A 17 -5.71 15.04 24.75
C PRO A 17 -5.23 13.77 25.46
N LYS A 18 -6.11 13.07 26.18
CA LYS A 18 -5.78 11.81 26.86
C LYS A 18 -5.58 10.65 25.87
N LEU A 19 -6.21 10.73 24.69
CA LEU A 19 -6.10 9.70 23.65
C LEU A 19 -4.83 9.85 22.80
N TYR A 20 -4.45 11.08 22.43
CA TYR A 20 -3.36 11.30 21.49
C TYR A 20 -2.00 11.66 22.13
N SER A 21 -1.98 12.15 23.37
CA SER A 21 -0.72 12.49 24.07
C SER A 21 0.15 11.27 24.41
N PRO A 22 -0.40 10.12 24.84
CA PRO A 22 0.40 8.91 25.15
C PRO A 22 1.13 8.32 23.95
N ILE A 23 0.58 8.49 22.74
CA ILE A 23 1.20 8.08 21.47
C ILE A 23 2.07 9.19 20.85
N GLY A 24 2.19 10.34 21.53
CA GLY A 24 3.19 11.39 21.24
C GLY A 24 2.73 12.48 20.28
N PHE A 25 1.43 12.61 20.01
CA PHE A 25 0.91 13.78 19.31
C PHE A 25 0.73 14.95 20.28
N THR A 26 1.03 16.17 19.82
CA THR A 26 0.82 17.41 20.59
C THR A 26 -0.38 18.21 20.10
N LYS A 27 -0.89 17.90 18.90
CA LYS A 27 -2.03 18.57 18.29
C LYS A 27 -3.04 17.53 17.76
N GLY A 28 -4.31 17.72 18.08
CA GLY A 28 -5.38 16.78 17.71
C GLY A 28 -5.54 16.57 16.20
N TYR A 29 -5.36 17.60 15.37
CA TYR A 29 -5.48 17.44 13.92
C TYR A 29 -4.39 16.52 13.32
N ASN A 30 -3.16 16.55 13.86
CA ASN A 30 -2.10 15.62 13.43
C ASN A 30 -2.46 14.18 13.77
N PHE A 31 -3.12 13.97 14.91
CA PHE A 31 -3.62 12.66 15.31
C PHE A 31 -4.75 12.19 14.40
N VAL A 32 -5.72 13.04 14.07
CA VAL A 32 -6.81 12.68 13.14
C VAL A 32 -6.26 12.31 11.77
N LEU A 33 -5.33 13.10 11.22
CA LEU A 33 -4.67 12.77 9.96
C LEU A 33 -3.95 11.42 10.04
N TRP A 34 -3.16 11.18 11.09
CA TRP A 34 -2.51 9.89 11.29
C TRP A 34 -3.51 8.74 11.44
N PHE A 35 -4.58 8.92 12.21
CA PHE A 35 -5.60 7.90 12.44
C PHE A 35 -6.32 7.51 11.15
N VAL A 36 -6.69 8.48 10.31
CA VAL A 36 -7.36 8.20 9.03
C VAL A 36 -6.43 7.43 8.09
N PHE A 37 -5.22 7.94 7.84
CA PHE A 37 -4.33 7.33 6.84
C PHE A 37 -3.62 6.07 7.37
N SER A 38 -2.98 6.16 8.55
CA SER A 38 -2.28 5.03 9.15
C SER A 38 -3.25 4.00 9.72
N GLY A 39 -4.37 4.42 10.31
CA GLY A 39 -5.38 3.50 10.83
C GLY A 39 -6.12 2.78 9.70
N GLY A 40 -6.44 3.47 8.61
CA GLY A 40 -7.02 2.83 7.40
C GLY A 40 -6.08 1.77 6.81
N MET A 41 -4.80 2.09 6.66
CA MET A 41 -3.79 1.11 6.22
C MET A 41 -3.64 -0.07 7.19
N LEU A 42 -3.57 0.20 8.50
CA LEU A 42 -3.46 -0.84 9.52
C LEU A 42 -4.69 -1.75 9.50
N GLY A 43 -5.90 -1.19 9.47
CA GLY A 43 -7.15 -1.94 9.40
C GLY A 43 -7.21 -2.82 8.15
N PHE A 44 -6.80 -2.30 6.99
CA PHE A 44 -6.68 -3.09 5.77
C PHE A 44 -5.69 -4.25 5.94
N CYS A 45 -4.48 -3.99 6.43
CA CYS A 45 -3.47 -5.05 6.59
C CYS A 45 -3.93 -6.13 7.58
N LEU A 46 -4.52 -5.74 8.72
CA LEU A 46 -5.05 -6.67 9.70
C LEU A 46 -6.20 -7.51 9.13
N ALA A 47 -7.12 -6.89 8.39
CA ALA A 47 -8.19 -7.61 7.70
C ALA A 47 -7.67 -8.57 6.64
N ARG A 48 -6.48 -8.32 6.05
CA ARG A 48 -5.88 -9.19 5.03
C ARG A 48 -4.85 -10.18 5.58
N LEU A 49 -4.54 -10.18 6.87
CA LEU A 49 -3.60 -11.15 7.47
C LEU A 49 -4.01 -12.60 7.22
N MET A 50 -5.31 -12.89 7.15
CA MET A 50 -5.81 -14.23 6.84
C MET A 50 -5.36 -14.73 5.46
N TYR A 51 -5.03 -13.83 4.51
CA TYR A 51 -4.54 -14.23 3.18
C TYR A 51 -3.12 -14.80 3.20
N LEU A 52 -2.43 -14.75 4.34
CA LEU A 52 -1.16 -15.44 4.51
C LEU A 52 -1.34 -16.96 4.51
N ASP A 53 -2.51 -17.45 4.92
CA ASP A 53 -2.91 -18.84 4.72
C ASP A 53 -3.39 -19.03 3.27
N PHE A 54 -2.43 -19.36 2.41
CA PHE A 54 -2.64 -19.40 0.97
C PHE A 54 -3.60 -20.51 0.55
N TYR A 55 -3.49 -21.71 1.15
CA TYR A 55 -4.31 -22.87 0.76
C TYR A 55 -5.52 -23.07 1.67
N GLY A 56 -5.54 -22.50 2.88
CA GLY A 56 -6.70 -22.57 3.77
C GLY A 56 -7.70 -21.43 3.58
N VAL A 57 -7.26 -20.24 3.14
CA VAL A 57 -8.12 -19.06 2.99
C VAL A 57 -8.03 -18.44 1.59
N PHE A 58 -6.85 -17.96 1.17
CA PHE A 58 -6.76 -17.10 -0.01
C PHE A 58 -7.17 -17.79 -1.32
N CYS A 59 -6.67 -19.02 -1.54
CA CYS A 59 -6.97 -19.89 -2.67
C CYS A 59 -7.34 -21.30 -2.19
N SER A 60 -8.24 -21.37 -1.21
CA SER A 60 -8.80 -22.63 -0.74
C SER A 60 -9.74 -23.25 -1.77
N PRO A 61 -9.63 -24.57 -2.05
CA PRO A 61 -10.59 -25.27 -2.91
C PRO A 61 -11.95 -25.48 -2.25
N ASP A 62 -12.02 -25.44 -0.92
CA ASP A 62 -13.20 -25.81 -0.14
C ASP A 62 -13.89 -24.61 0.53
N ASP A 63 -13.31 -23.41 0.44
CA ASP A 63 -13.86 -22.21 1.06
C ASP A 63 -14.77 -21.42 0.10
N SER A 64 -16.06 -21.36 0.43
CA SER A 64 -17.05 -20.50 -0.25
C SER A 64 -17.32 -19.20 0.51
N SER A 65 -16.51 -18.85 1.52
CA SER A 65 -16.65 -17.62 2.28
C SER A 65 -16.24 -16.40 1.45
N ALA A 66 -16.71 -15.19 1.81
CA ALA A 66 -16.32 -13.96 1.13
C ALA A 66 -14.83 -13.57 1.30
N ASN A 67 -14.02 -14.40 1.98
CA ASN A 67 -12.64 -14.12 2.35
C ASN A 67 -11.61 -14.84 1.45
N HIS A 68 -11.88 -14.97 0.17
CA HIS A 68 -10.97 -15.54 -0.83
C HIS A 68 -10.45 -14.48 -1.84
N ALA A 69 -9.55 -14.88 -2.74
CA ALA A 69 -9.14 -14.06 -3.88
C ALA A 69 -10.32 -13.81 -4.84
N ALA A 70 -10.29 -12.77 -5.68
CA ALA A 70 -11.40 -12.54 -6.62
C ALA A 70 -11.63 -13.78 -7.52
N PRO A 71 -12.88 -14.06 -7.94
CA PRO A 71 -13.17 -15.28 -8.69
C PRO A 71 -12.29 -15.37 -9.95
N GLY A 72 -11.70 -16.55 -10.19
CA GLY A 72 -10.78 -16.83 -11.29
C GLY A 72 -9.30 -16.51 -11.06
N GLU A 73 -8.95 -15.64 -10.11
CA GLU A 73 -7.55 -15.32 -9.81
C GLU A 73 -6.75 -16.57 -9.38
N CYS A 74 -7.36 -17.42 -8.56
CA CYS A 74 -6.71 -18.63 -8.05
C CYS A 74 -6.42 -19.68 -9.13
N TYR A 75 -7.10 -19.64 -10.28
CA TYR A 75 -6.72 -20.48 -11.43
C TYR A 75 -5.28 -20.19 -11.83
N TRP A 76 -4.93 -18.92 -12.04
CA TRP A 76 -3.60 -18.51 -12.46
C TRP A 76 -2.55 -18.79 -11.38
N TYR A 77 -2.87 -18.48 -10.11
CA TYR A 77 -1.96 -18.71 -8.98
C TYR A 77 -1.72 -20.19 -8.68
N ASN A 78 -2.71 -21.05 -8.88
CA ASN A 78 -2.55 -22.49 -8.66
C ASN A 78 -1.97 -23.20 -9.88
N THR A 79 -2.16 -22.71 -11.09
CA THR A 79 -1.67 -23.37 -12.31
C THR A 79 -0.19 -23.06 -12.59
N TYR A 80 0.24 -21.80 -12.43
CA TYR A 80 1.56 -21.38 -12.86
C TYR A 80 2.45 -20.98 -11.69
N ASN A 81 3.62 -21.63 -11.58
CA ASN A 81 4.58 -21.39 -10.49
C ASN A 81 5.02 -19.92 -10.38
N VAL A 82 5.18 -19.21 -11.51
CA VAL A 82 5.58 -17.80 -11.50
C VAL A 82 4.55 -16.93 -10.79
N TYR A 83 3.26 -17.12 -11.08
CA TYR A 83 2.19 -16.35 -10.43
C TYR A 83 1.99 -16.80 -8.99
N ARG A 84 2.13 -18.10 -8.70
CA ARG A 84 2.09 -18.64 -7.33
C ARG A 84 3.16 -18.02 -6.43
N VAL A 85 4.40 -18.01 -6.90
CA VAL A 85 5.53 -17.42 -6.16
C VAL A 85 5.32 -15.92 -6.05
N GLY A 86 4.90 -15.26 -7.13
CA GLY A 86 4.66 -13.82 -7.16
C GLY A 86 3.63 -13.37 -6.12
N ILE A 87 2.46 -14.03 -6.06
CA ILE A 87 1.39 -13.64 -5.14
C ILE A 87 1.77 -13.92 -3.69
N LYS A 88 2.44 -15.05 -3.41
CA LYS A 88 2.96 -15.36 -2.07
C LYS A 88 4.01 -14.34 -1.65
N MET A 89 4.98 -14.05 -2.51
CA MET A 89 5.98 -13.00 -2.25
C MET A 89 5.31 -11.66 -1.99
N HIS A 90 4.30 -11.28 -2.76
CA HIS A 90 3.57 -10.04 -2.58
C HIS A 90 2.85 -9.99 -1.23
N LEU A 91 1.98 -10.96 -0.93
CA LEU A 91 1.17 -10.99 0.28
C LEU A 91 2.03 -11.13 1.54
N TYR A 92 2.99 -12.06 1.53
CA TYR A 92 3.80 -12.40 2.70
C TYR A 92 4.75 -11.28 3.12
N THR A 93 5.00 -10.31 2.24
CA THR A 93 5.85 -9.18 2.57
C THR A 93 5.10 -7.86 2.67
N ILE A 94 4.15 -7.57 1.77
CA ILE A 94 3.50 -6.26 1.76
C ILE A 94 2.52 -6.10 2.93
N ILE A 95 1.83 -7.17 3.35
CA ILE A 95 0.90 -7.13 4.48
C ILE A 95 1.67 -6.88 5.79
N PRO A 96 2.72 -7.66 6.14
CA PRO A 96 3.54 -7.34 7.30
C PRO A 96 4.23 -5.98 7.18
N ALA A 97 4.74 -5.61 6.00
CA ALA A 97 5.37 -4.29 5.79
C ALA A 97 4.39 -3.15 6.08
N GLY A 98 3.12 -3.26 5.68
CA GLY A 98 2.09 -2.27 5.98
C GLY A 98 1.81 -2.10 7.46
N VAL A 99 1.72 -3.21 8.22
CA VAL A 99 1.60 -3.17 9.69
C VAL A 99 2.83 -2.49 10.31
N LEU A 100 4.01 -2.91 9.90
CA LEU A 100 5.29 -2.39 10.40
C LEU A 100 5.48 -0.90 10.07
N ALA A 101 5.04 -0.46 8.89
CA ALA A 101 5.05 0.93 8.48
C ALA A 101 4.14 1.81 9.33
N CYS A 102 2.96 1.33 9.72
CA CYS A 102 2.08 2.07 10.63
C CYS A 102 2.79 2.36 11.97
N VAL A 103 3.57 1.39 12.48
CA VAL A 103 4.41 1.59 13.67
C VAL A 103 5.48 2.66 13.45
N GLN A 104 6.03 2.79 12.24
CA GLN A 104 7.04 3.82 11.92
C GLN A 104 6.53 5.25 12.08
N PHE A 105 5.23 5.46 11.81
CA PHE A 105 4.62 6.78 11.85
C PHE A 105 4.09 7.15 13.24
N VAL A 106 4.22 6.27 14.25
CA VAL A 106 3.87 6.57 15.64
C VAL A 106 4.94 7.48 16.27
N PRO A 107 4.59 8.71 16.71
CA PRO A 107 5.56 9.67 17.22
C PRO A 107 6.40 9.16 18.41
N VAL A 108 5.82 8.39 19.34
CA VAL A 108 6.58 7.84 20.48
C VAL A 108 7.71 6.92 20.03
N VAL A 109 7.50 6.11 18.99
CA VAL A 109 8.50 5.14 18.51
C VAL A 109 9.76 5.87 18.04
N ARG A 110 9.62 6.93 17.26
CA ARG A 110 10.76 7.73 16.77
C ARG A 110 11.43 8.58 17.87
N HIS A 111 10.70 9.01 18.89
CA HIS A 111 11.21 9.92 19.92
C HIS A 111 11.90 9.16 21.06
N LYS A 112 11.36 7.99 21.45
CA LYS A 112 11.83 7.22 22.60
C LYS A 112 12.49 5.88 22.23
N LEU A 113 12.10 5.28 21.11
CA LEU A 113 12.51 3.93 20.71
C LEU A 113 13.26 3.93 19.37
N ILE A 114 14.30 4.78 19.25
CA ILE A 114 14.98 5.02 17.97
C ILE A 114 15.65 3.78 17.37
N LEU A 115 16.16 2.86 18.20
CA LEU A 115 16.75 1.61 17.73
C LEU A 115 15.68 0.72 17.07
N LEU A 116 14.50 0.61 17.72
CA LEU A 116 13.35 -0.11 17.18
C LEU A 116 12.87 0.50 15.87
N HIS A 117 12.76 1.84 15.80
CA HIS A 117 12.43 2.56 14.56
C HIS A 117 13.39 2.18 13.41
N ARG A 118 14.70 2.15 13.67
CA ARG A 118 15.73 1.81 12.67
C ARG A 118 15.63 0.37 12.20
N ILE A 119 15.61 -0.61 13.12
CA ILE A 119 15.53 -2.03 12.78
C ILE A 119 14.24 -2.32 12.01
N ASN A 120 13.11 -1.85 12.54
CA ASN A 120 11.82 -1.95 11.87
C ASN A 120 11.87 -1.30 10.47
N GLY A 121 12.62 -0.21 10.31
CA GLY A 121 12.71 0.54 9.06
C GLY A 121 13.41 -0.25 7.98
N TYR A 122 14.51 -0.92 8.32
CA TYR A 122 15.22 -1.81 7.40
C TYR A 122 14.38 -3.02 7.00
N ILE A 123 13.69 -3.64 7.96
CA ILE A 123 12.79 -4.77 7.69
C ILE A 123 11.67 -4.32 6.74
N THR A 124 11.02 -3.18 7.04
CA THR A 124 9.94 -2.61 6.23
C THR A 124 10.41 -2.29 4.80
N LEU A 125 11.63 -1.77 4.63
CA LEU A 125 12.23 -1.51 3.32
C LEU A 125 12.46 -2.80 2.54
N LEU A 126 13.08 -3.81 3.17
CA LEU A 126 13.36 -5.09 2.53
C LEU A 126 12.07 -5.78 2.08
N LEU A 127 11.08 -5.88 2.97
CA LEU A 127 9.79 -6.49 2.68
C LEU A 127 9.08 -5.73 1.55
N SER A 128 9.09 -4.40 1.56
CA SER A 128 8.53 -3.58 0.48
C SER A 128 9.14 -3.91 -0.89
N LEU A 129 10.46 -4.06 -0.99
CA LEU A 129 11.14 -4.38 -2.26
C LEU A 129 10.78 -5.78 -2.77
N VAL A 130 10.75 -6.77 -1.87
CA VAL A 130 10.32 -8.13 -2.21
C VAL A 130 8.85 -8.15 -2.64
N GLY A 131 8.01 -7.37 -1.98
CA GLY A 131 6.59 -7.26 -2.30
C GLY A 131 6.32 -6.61 -3.66
N VAL A 132 7.13 -5.62 -4.05
CA VAL A 132 7.09 -5.02 -5.39
C VAL A 132 7.52 -6.04 -6.46
N ALA A 133 8.57 -6.83 -6.21
CA ALA A 133 8.97 -7.90 -7.12
C ALA A 133 7.82 -8.91 -7.32
N GLY A 134 7.16 -9.33 -6.23
CA GLY A 134 5.97 -10.17 -6.30
C GLY A 134 4.83 -9.54 -7.10
N ALA A 135 4.58 -8.23 -6.91
CA ALA A 135 3.56 -7.48 -7.67
C ALA A 135 3.81 -7.49 -9.18
N PHE A 136 5.07 -7.31 -9.61
CA PHE A 136 5.43 -7.40 -11.03
C PHE A 136 5.21 -8.79 -11.62
N MET A 137 5.48 -9.84 -10.83
CA MET A 137 5.28 -11.22 -11.28
C MET A 137 3.80 -11.52 -11.54
N ILE A 138 2.88 -10.97 -10.74
CA ILE A 138 1.42 -11.22 -10.86
C ILE A 138 0.67 -10.24 -11.75
N ALA A 139 1.24 -9.06 -12.03
CA ALA A 139 0.60 -8.03 -12.87
C ALA A 139 0.06 -8.53 -14.23
N PRO A 140 0.65 -9.54 -14.90
CA PRO A 140 0.12 -10.07 -16.15
C PRO A 140 -1.22 -10.78 -16.08
N VAL A 141 -1.65 -11.21 -14.88
CA VAL A 141 -2.89 -11.98 -14.66
C VAL A 141 -3.84 -11.34 -13.67
N ALA A 142 -3.35 -10.43 -12.82
CA ALA A 142 -4.15 -9.78 -11.79
C ALA A 142 -5.29 -8.96 -12.41
N PHE A 143 -6.53 -9.35 -12.10
CA PHE A 143 -7.76 -8.70 -12.54
C PHE A 143 -7.83 -8.52 -14.07
N GLY A 144 -7.49 -9.57 -14.82
CA GLY A 144 -7.46 -9.58 -16.29
C GLY A 144 -6.12 -9.14 -16.90
N GLY A 145 -5.28 -8.44 -16.15
CA GLY A 145 -3.86 -8.24 -16.49
C GLY A 145 -3.60 -7.47 -17.79
N ASP A 146 -4.53 -6.62 -18.22
CA ASP A 146 -4.42 -5.80 -19.41
C ASP A 146 -3.26 -4.78 -19.34
N LEU A 147 -3.01 -4.09 -20.45
CA LEU A 147 -1.91 -3.11 -20.52
C LEU A 147 -2.14 -1.87 -19.64
N ALA A 148 -3.40 -1.48 -19.38
CA ALA A 148 -3.70 -0.37 -18.49
C ALA A 148 -3.36 -0.72 -17.04
N ILE A 149 -3.63 -1.96 -16.62
CA ILE A 149 -3.27 -2.52 -15.32
C ILE A 149 -1.76 -2.59 -15.18
N ARG A 150 -1.06 -3.18 -16.15
CA ARG A 150 0.40 -3.27 -16.13
C ARG A 150 1.07 -1.90 -16.10
N GLY A 151 0.53 -0.94 -16.87
CA GLY A 151 0.97 0.45 -16.85
C GLY A 151 0.78 1.11 -15.48
N ALA A 152 -0.38 0.93 -14.86
CA ALA A 152 -0.67 1.47 -13.54
C ALA A 152 0.21 0.86 -12.44
N VAL A 153 0.37 -0.48 -12.44
CA VAL A 153 1.26 -1.19 -11.50
C VAL A 153 2.71 -0.79 -11.70
N GLY A 154 3.15 -0.66 -12.95
CA GLY A 154 4.50 -0.19 -13.29
C GLY A 154 4.75 1.23 -12.78
N LEU A 155 3.83 2.15 -13.01
CA LEU A 155 3.92 3.52 -12.48
C LEU A 155 3.96 3.52 -10.95
N LEU A 156 3.05 2.78 -10.29
CA LEU A 156 2.99 2.68 -8.83
C LEU A 156 4.31 2.15 -8.26
N ALA A 157 4.90 1.12 -8.87
CA ALA A 157 6.17 0.58 -8.47
C ALA A 157 7.31 1.60 -8.63
N ILE A 158 7.36 2.35 -9.74
CA ILE A 158 8.36 3.40 -9.97
C ILE A 158 8.28 4.48 -8.89
N ILE A 159 7.08 5.04 -8.66
CA ILE A 159 6.93 6.12 -7.67
C ILE A 159 7.16 5.62 -6.24
N PHE A 160 6.77 4.37 -5.93
CA PHE A 160 6.96 3.77 -4.61
C PHE A 160 8.43 3.46 -4.33
N VAL A 161 9.10 2.69 -5.20
CA VAL A 161 10.52 2.35 -5.04
C VAL A 161 11.40 3.59 -5.16
N GLY A 162 11.07 4.53 -6.06
CA GLY A 162 11.74 5.81 -6.16
C GLY A 162 11.65 6.61 -4.85
N SER A 163 10.46 6.64 -4.23
CA SER A 163 10.27 7.29 -2.93
C SER A 163 11.04 6.62 -1.81
N LEU A 164 11.04 5.28 -1.73
CA LEU A 164 11.84 4.53 -0.75
C LEU A 164 13.34 4.78 -0.93
N SER A 165 13.80 4.82 -2.18
CA SER A 165 15.21 5.06 -2.53
C SER A 165 15.64 6.47 -2.12
N LEU A 166 14.84 7.49 -2.42
CA LEU A 166 15.10 8.87 -1.99
C LEU A 166 15.03 9.02 -0.48
N ALA A 167 14.05 8.39 0.18
CA ALA A 167 13.97 8.38 1.64
C ALA A 167 15.22 7.78 2.27
N TYR A 168 15.73 6.67 1.72
CA TYR A 168 16.95 6.02 2.16
C TYR A 168 18.19 6.91 1.91
N TYR A 169 18.28 7.51 0.73
CA TYR A 169 19.36 8.44 0.39
C TYR A 169 19.43 9.62 1.37
N TYR A 170 18.29 10.26 1.64
CA TYR A 170 18.26 11.43 2.51
C TYR A 170 18.56 11.12 3.98
N ILE A 171 18.14 9.97 4.50
CA ILE A 171 18.51 9.59 5.88
C ILE A 171 20.02 9.34 6.01
N LYS A 172 20.66 8.77 4.98
CA LYS A 172 22.12 8.62 4.93
C LYS A 172 22.85 9.96 4.83
N ARG A 173 22.22 10.98 4.23
CA ARG A 173 22.72 12.37 4.21
C ARG A 173 22.33 13.19 5.46
N LEU A 174 21.80 12.54 6.51
CA LEU A 174 21.34 13.17 7.75
C LEU A 174 20.25 14.25 7.53
N ARG A 175 19.52 14.19 6.41
CA ARG A 175 18.37 15.05 6.08
C ARG A 175 17.06 14.37 6.49
N VAL A 176 16.73 14.48 7.78
CA VAL A 176 15.60 13.78 8.41
C VAL A 176 14.25 14.35 7.94
N ASP A 177 14.18 15.64 7.62
CA ASP A 177 12.99 16.28 7.06
C ASP A 177 12.60 15.69 5.71
N LEU A 178 13.58 15.56 4.80
CA LEU A 178 13.38 14.96 3.48
C LEU A 178 13.12 13.45 3.57
N HIS A 179 13.83 12.74 4.46
CA HIS A 179 13.55 11.34 4.73
C HIS A 179 12.08 11.13 5.12
N ARG A 180 11.55 11.92 6.07
CA ARG A 180 10.15 11.85 6.48
C ARG A 180 9.21 12.10 5.29
N ALA A 181 9.50 13.14 4.50
CA ALA A 181 8.63 13.52 3.40
C ALA A 181 8.54 12.41 2.34
N TRP A 182 9.65 11.77 1.99
CA TRP A 182 9.68 10.67 1.03
C TRP A 182 9.11 9.36 1.59
N MET A 183 9.29 9.07 2.89
CA MET A 183 8.61 7.94 3.54
C MET A 183 7.10 8.11 3.53
N LEU A 184 6.59 9.32 3.79
CA LEU A 184 5.15 9.60 3.70
C LEU A 184 4.64 9.40 2.28
N ARG A 185 5.35 9.91 1.26
CA ARG A 185 5.01 9.67 -0.16
C ARG A 185 4.92 8.18 -0.48
N ALA A 186 5.94 7.41 -0.14
CA ALA A 186 5.95 5.97 -0.38
C ALA A 186 4.70 5.28 0.24
N TRP A 187 4.41 5.53 1.51
CA TRP A 187 3.32 4.84 2.19
C TRP A 187 1.92 5.37 1.84
N PHE A 188 1.80 6.62 1.38
CA PHE A 188 0.60 7.10 0.72
C PHE A 188 0.39 6.41 -0.63
N TYR A 189 1.43 6.26 -1.44
CA TYR A 189 1.32 5.55 -2.72
C TYR A 189 0.93 4.09 -2.50
N ALA A 190 1.53 3.39 -1.54
CA ALA A 190 1.11 2.05 -1.14
C ALA A 190 -0.35 2.01 -0.65
N GLY A 191 -0.79 3.05 0.07
CA GLY A 191 -2.16 3.22 0.54
C GLY A 191 -3.22 3.28 -0.55
N CYS A 192 -2.83 3.57 -1.80
CA CYS A 192 -3.78 3.63 -2.89
C CYS A 192 -4.55 2.32 -3.07
N ILE A 193 -3.97 1.15 -2.72
CA ILE A 193 -4.64 -0.14 -2.86
C ILE A 193 -5.95 -0.24 -2.06
N VAL A 194 -6.04 0.44 -0.92
CA VAL A 194 -7.27 0.51 -0.11
C VAL A 194 -8.35 1.26 -0.89
N THR A 195 -7.99 2.40 -1.47
CA THR A 195 -8.89 3.20 -2.30
C THR A 195 -9.23 2.52 -3.62
N VAL A 196 -8.29 1.78 -4.24
CA VAL A 196 -8.57 0.97 -5.43
C VAL A 196 -9.72 0.01 -5.16
N ARG A 197 -9.71 -0.70 -4.02
CA ARG A 197 -10.79 -1.64 -3.68
C ARG A 197 -12.14 -0.94 -3.53
N ILE A 198 -12.18 0.25 -2.94
CA ILE A 198 -13.41 1.04 -2.79
C ILE A 198 -13.93 1.49 -4.16
N ILE A 199 -13.08 2.09 -4.99
CA ILE A 199 -13.47 2.57 -6.33
C ILE A 199 -13.91 1.39 -7.20
N MET A 200 -13.17 0.29 -7.20
CA MET A 200 -13.48 -0.90 -7.97
C MET A 200 -14.85 -1.48 -7.62
N VAL A 201 -15.19 -1.61 -6.33
CA VAL A 201 -16.52 -2.09 -5.90
C VAL A 201 -17.63 -1.12 -6.30
N ILE A 202 -17.43 0.18 -6.14
CA ILE A 202 -18.39 1.20 -6.59
C ILE A 202 -18.61 1.10 -8.09
N THR A 203 -17.52 0.99 -8.88
CA THR A 203 -17.60 0.81 -10.33
C THR A 203 -18.39 -0.43 -10.70
N ALA A 204 -18.07 -1.57 -10.08
CA ALA A 204 -18.78 -2.83 -10.33
C ALA A 204 -20.30 -2.70 -10.03
N ILE A 205 -20.69 -2.03 -8.93
CA ILE A 205 -22.10 -1.77 -8.63
C ILE A 205 -22.75 -0.87 -9.69
N LEU A 206 -22.08 0.23 -10.07
CA LEU A 206 -22.64 1.20 -11.01
C LEU A 206 -22.85 0.60 -12.40
N ILE A 207 -21.89 -0.16 -12.93
CA ILE A 207 -22.01 -0.78 -14.25
C ILE A 207 -23.07 -1.89 -14.28
N SER A 208 -23.34 -2.52 -13.12
CA SER A 208 -24.37 -3.55 -12.97
C SER A 208 -25.77 -2.96 -12.76
N SER A 209 -25.87 -1.72 -12.29
CA SER A 209 -27.14 -1.08 -11.89
C SER A 209 -28.03 -0.56 -13.02
N GLY A 210 -27.56 -0.57 -14.28
CA GLY A 210 -28.37 -0.20 -15.43
C GLY A 210 -29.03 -1.43 -16.03
N ASP A 211 -30.33 -1.38 -16.33
CA ASP A 211 -31.21 -2.43 -16.92
C ASP A 211 -30.66 -3.14 -18.19
N GLY A 212 -29.47 -3.74 -18.14
CA GLY A 212 -28.75 -4.29 -19.29
C GLY A 212 -28.19 -3.28 -20.30
N LYS A 213 -28.30 -1.96 -20.06
CA LYS A 213 -27.88 -0.92 -21.04
C LYS A 213 -26.41 -0.48 -20.93
N GLY A 214 -25.73 -0.81 -19.84
CA GLY A 214 -24.29 -0.67 -19.70
C GLY A 214 -23.59 -1.97 -20.09
N GLY A 215 -23.17 -2.10 -21.35
CA GLY A 215 -22.52 -3.30 -21.85
C GLY A 215 -21.01 -3.28 -21.64
N PHE A 216 -20.55 -3.42 -20.39
CA PHE A 216 -19.13 -3.70 -20.15
C PHE A 216 -18.88 -5.20 -20.25
N PHE A 217 -17.83 -5.57 -20.97
CA PHE A 217 -17.44 -6.96 -21.13
C PHE A 217 -15.94 -7.09 -20.85
N GLN A 218 -15.57 -8.16 -20.18
CA GLN A 218 -14.19 -8.53 -19.95
C GLN A 218 -13.84 -9.73 -20.85
N PRO A 219 -12.79 -9.62 -21.68
CA PRO A 219 -12.21 -10.80 -22.33
C PRO A 219 -11.65 -11.75 -21.27
N LYS A 220 -12.11 -13.00 -21.27
CA LYS A 220 -11.59 -14.07 -20.39
C LYS A 220 -11.23 -15.30 -21.20
N ALA A 221 -10.19 -16.00 -20.73
CA ALA A 221 -9.76 -17.25 -21.35
C ALA A 221 -10.71 -18.39 -20.94
N CYS A 222 -11.10 -19.23 -21.89
CA CYS A 222 -12.00 -20.37 -21.63
C CYS A 222 -11.44 -21.34 -20.58
N ARG A 223 -10.11 -21.51 -20.52
CA ARG A 223 -9.44 -22.27 -19.45
C ARG A 223 -9.64 -21.70 -18.05
N GLU A 224 -9.75 -20.38 -17.93
CA GLU A 224 -10.06 -19.73 -16.66
C GLU A 224 -11.51 -20.00 -16.30
N LEU A 225 -12.44 -19.83 -17.26
CA LEU A 225 -13.86 -20.12 -17.07
C LEU A 225 -14.11 -21.59 -16.64
N ALA A 226 -13.38 -22.53 -17.24
CA ALA A 226 -13.45 -23.95 -16.88
C ALA A 226 -13.00 -24.27 -15.44
N SER A 227 -12.38 -23.31 -14.73
CA SER A 227 -12.03 -23.48 -13.31
C SER A 227 -13.19 -23.22 -12.36
N TYR A 228 -14.26 -22.55 -12.81
CA TYR A 228 -15.47 -22.28 -12.02
C TYR A 228 -16.77 -22.79 -12.67
N LEU A 229 -16.75 -23.10 -13.98
CA LEU A 229 -17.88 -23.68 -14.70
C LEU A 229 -17.60 -25.14 -15.08
N ASN A 230 -18.61 -26.01 -14.92
CA ASN A 230 -18.52 -27.36 -15.46
C ASN A 230 -18.58 -27.34 -17.00
N SER A 231 -18.06 -28.39 -17.65
CA SER A 231 -17.92 -28.44 -19.12
C SER A 231 -19.23 -28.25 -19.89
N THR A 232 -20.37 -28.71 -19.36
CA THR A 232 -21.68 -28.57 -20.01
C THR A 232 -22.16 -27.13 -19.95
N LEU A 233 -22.09 -26.52 -18.76
CA LEU A 233 -22.49 -25.12 -18.55
C LEU A 233 -21.57 -24.16 -19.32
N LEU A 234 -20.26 -24.44 -19.35
CA LEU A 234 -19.29 -23.64 -20.09
C LEU A 234 -19.64 -23.55 -21.59
N LEU A 235 -19.91 -24.69 -22.24
CA LEU A 235 -20.25 -24.72 -23.67
C LEU A 235 -21.67 -24.21 -23.97
N GLN A 236 -22.57 -24.28 -22.98
CA GLN A 236 -23.92 -23.73 -23.11
C GLN A 236 -23.90 -22.20 -23.09
N GLU A 237 -23.21 -21.60 -22.12
CA GLU A 237 -23.13 -20.14 -21.96
C GLU A 237 -22.10 -19.50 -22.93
N TYR A 238 -21.02 -20.22 -23.23
CA TYR A 238 -19.91 -19.75 -24.07
C TYR A 238 -19.58 -20.79 -25.16
N PRO A 239 -20.37 -20.88 -26.25
CA PRO A 239 -20.18 -21.88 -27.31
C PRO A 239 -18.80 -21.83 -27.98
N ASP A 240 -18.14 -20.67 -27.98
CA ASP A 240 -16.79 -20.49 -28.54
C ASP A 240 -15.70 -21.19 -27.70
N CYS A 241 -16.01 -21.62 -26.47
CA CYS A 241 -15.10 -22.37 -25.60
C CYS A 241 -14.94 -23.87 -25.95
N THR A 242 -15.18 -24.25 -27.21
CA THR A 242 -14.81 -25.57 -27.74
C THR A 242 -13.32 -25.87 -27.58
N SER A 243 -12.48 -24.82 -27.61
CA SER A 243 -11.08 -24.86 -27.22
C SER A 243 -10.86 -24.09 -25.93
N LEU A 244 -10.16 -24.69 -24.96
CA LEU A 244 -9.79 -24.00 -23.72
C LEU A 244 -8.75 -22.88 -23.93
N ASP A 245 -8.10 -22.83 -25.10
CA ASP A 245 -7.21 -21.75 -25.50
C ASP A 245 -7.96 -20.54 -26.10
N ALA A 246 -9.27 -20.67 -26.35
CA ALA A 246 -10.08 -19.57 -26.86
C ALA A 246 -10.32 -18.48 -25.80
N TRP A 247 -10.70 -17.31 -26.29
CA TRP A 247 -11.09 -16.15 -25.48
C TRP A 247 -12.53 -15.78 -25.80
N VAL A 248 -13.30 -15.47 -24.75
CA VAL A 248 -14.70 -15.07 -24.87
C VAL A 248 -14.96 -13.79 -24.09
N LEU A 249 -16.01 -13.07 -24.47
CA LEU A 249 -16.45 -11.87 -23.78
C LEU A 249 -17.44 -12.24 -22.69
N VAL A 250 -17.09 -11.94 -21.44
CA VAL A 250 -17.95 -12.16 -20.29
C VAL A 250 -18.56 -10.83 -19.86
N LYS A 251 -19.88 -10.80 -19.71
CA LYS A 251 -20.60 -9.60 -19.26
C LYS A 251 -20.17 -9.25 -17.83
N ALA A 252 -19.77 -8.01 -17.61
CA ALA A 252 -19.41 -7.47 -16.31
C ALA A 252 -20.67 -7.06 -15.53
N ASP A 253 -21.16 -7.94 -14.65
CA ASP A 253 -22.43 -7.76 -13.96
C ASP A 253 -22.42 -8.48 -12.59
N LEU A 254 -22.54 -7.72 -11.49
CA LEU A 254 -22.63 -8.26 -10.13
C LEU A 254 -24.02 -8.86 -9.82
N THR A 255 -25.03 -8.55 -10.63
CA THR A 255 -26.42 -9.03 -10.43
C THR A 255 -26.73 -10.28 -11.22
N ALA A 256 -25.88 -10.64 -12.18
CA ALA A 256 -26.00 -11.88 -12.96
C ALA A 256 -25.55 -13.10 -12.15
N ASP A 257 -26.21 -14.23 -12.37
CA ASP A 257 -25.84 -15.51 -11.77
C ASP A 257 -24.54 -16.03 -12.41
N GLY A 258 -23.55 -16.35 -11.57
CA GLY A 258 -22.28 -16.93 -12.01
C GLY A 258 -21.05 -16.16 -11.52
N PRO A 259 -20.00 -16.85 -11.01
CA PRO A 259 -18.77 -16.21 -10.54
C PRO A 259 -17.98 -15.49 -11.64
N GLU A 260 -18.16 -15.88 -12.90
CA GLU A 260 -17.54 -15.28 -14.08
C GLU A 260 -18.00 -13.84 -14.31
N HIS A 261 -19.28 -13.54 -14.08
CA HIS A 261 -19.83 -12.19 -14.23
C HIS A 261 -19.33 -11.26 -13.13
N GLN A 262 -19.24 -11.78 -11.90
CA GLN A 262 -18.66 -11.05 -10.78
C GLN A 262 -17.17 -10.78 -11.00
N SER A 263 -16.44 -11.77 -11.48
CA SER A 263 -15.03 -11.63 -11.86
C SER A 263 -14.86 -10.54 -12.92
N ALA A 264 -15.63 -10.61 -14.01
CA ALA A 264 -15.62 -9.59 -15.06
C ALA A 264 -15.96 -8.19 -14.54
N ALA A 265 -16.92 -8.06 -13.62
CA ALA A 265 -17.30 -6.78 -13.02
C ALA A 265 -16.18 -6.12 -12.20
N LEU A 266 -15.36 -6.92 -11.52
CA LEU A 266 -14.20 -6.42 -10.78
C LEU A 266 -13.04 -6.08 -11.73
N ASP A 267 -12.79 -6.93 -12.72
CA ASP A 267 -11.69 -6.79 -13.67
C ASP A 267 -11.77 -5.49 -14.47
N VAL A 268 -12.94 -5.19 -15.07
CA VAL A 268 -13.13 -3.99 -15.91
C VAL A 268 -12.88 -2.69 -15.14
N GLY A 269 -13.11 -2.69 -13.82
CA GLY A 269 -12.91 -1.52 -12.96
C GLY A 269 -11.49 -1.38 -12.42
N PHE A 270 -10.69 -2.46 -12.37
CA PHE A 270 -9.45 -2.49 -11.61
C PHE A 270 -8.38 -1.53 -12.14
N GLY A 271 -8.13 -1.54 -13.45
CA GLY A 271 -7.13 -0.67 -14.08
C GLY A 271 -7.44 0.82 -13.88
N MET A 272 -8.68 1.21 -14.18
CA MET A 272 -9.17 2.58 -13.99
C MET A 272 -9.11 3.00 -12.52
N ALA A 273 -9.59 2.15 -11.60
CA ALA A 273 -9.55 2.42 -10.17
C ALA A 273 -8.12 2.64 -9.68
N THR A 274 -7.15 1.88 -10.21
CA THR A 274 -5.72 2.02 -9.88
C THR A 274 -5.18 3.38 -10.32
N TRP A 275 -5.46 3.81 -11.56
CA TRP A 275 -5.05 5.12 -12.05
C TRP A 275 -5.63 6.28 -11.22
N ILE A 276 -6.92 6.25 -10.93
CA ILE A 276 -7.58 7.28 -10.12
C ILE A 276 -7.00 7.29 -8.69
N ALA A 277 -6.84 6.11 -8.08
CA ALA A 277 -6.31 6.03 -6.72
C ALA A 277 -4.87 6.54 -6.64
N ILE A 278 -4.00 6.25 -7.62
CA ILE A 278 -2.65 6.81 -7.70
C ILE A 278 -2.70 8.34 -7.71
N ALA A 279 -3.55 8.94 -8.56
CA ALA A 279 -3.68 10.39 -8.64
C ALA A 279 -4.16 11.01 -7.31
N ILE A 280 -5.19 10.43 -6.69
CA ILE A 280 -5.70 10.88 -5.39
C ILE A 280 -4.60 10.85 -4.33
N HIS A 281 -3.79 9.79 -4.26
CA HIS A 281 -2.74 9.66 -3.25
C HIS A 281 -1.52 10.55 -3.55
N ALA A 282 -1.19 10.72 -4.84
CA ALA A 282 -0.16 11.65 -5.29
C ALA A 282 -0.46 13.09 -4.88
N ILE A 283 -1.71 13.53 -5.03
CA ILE A 283 -2.15 14.86 -4.61
C ILE A 283 -2.31 14.93 -3.08
N GLY A 284 -2.95 13.92 -2.49
CA GLY A 284 -3.29 13.89 -1.06
C GLY A 284 -2.08 13.96 -0.13
N VAL A 285 -0.96 13.32 -0.50
CA VAL A 285 0.25 13.38 0.32
C VAL A 285 0.87 14.78 0.34
N GLU A 286 0.75 15.55 -0.73
CA GLU A 286 1.25 16.94 -0.76
C GLU A 286 0.43 17.84 0.16
N PHE A 287 -0.90 17.67 0.18
CA PHE A 287 -1.75 18.31 1.18
C PHE A 287 -1.36 17.90 2.60
N TYR A 288 -1.13 16.61 2.86
CA TYR A 288 -0.69 16.14 4.18
C TYR A 288 0.62 16.81 4.64
N LEU A 289 1.59 16.94 3.73
CA LEU A 289 2.87 17.59 4.03
C LEU A 289 2.69 19.09 4.32
N GLN A 290 1.83 19.78 3.56
CA GLN A 290 1.50 21.19 3.76
C GLN A 290 0.72 21.45 5.05
N LEU A 291 -0.07 20.47 5.53
CA LEU A 291 -0.79 20.54 6.81
C LEU A 291 0.11 20.23 8.02
N THR A 292 1.33 19.72 7.80
CA THR A 292 2.30 19.41 8.87
C THR A 292 3.58 20.27 8.84
N PRO A 293 3.53 21.60 8.63
CA PRO A 293 4.70 22.42 8.36
C PRO A 293 5.59 22.60 9.61
N GLY A 294 5.00 22.60 10.80
CA GLY A 294 5.74 22.71 12.06
C GLY A 294 6.69 21.52 12.28
N GLU A 295 6.23 20.31 11.92
CA GLU A 295 7.05 19.11 12.01
C GLU A 295 8.19 19.13 10.98
N THR A 296 7.90 19.61 9.76
CA THR A 296 8.93 19.80 8.72
C THR A 296 10.02 20.78 9.17
N ARG A 297 9.66 21.93 9.76
CA ARG A 297 10.64 22.90 10.28
C ARG A 297 11.49 22.31 11.41
N ARG A 298 10.86 21.67 12.40
CA ARG A 298 11.56 21.01 13.51
C ARG A 298 12.59 19.99 13.03
N LEU A 299 12.21 19.15 12.05
CA LEU A 299 13.11 18.13 11.51
C LEU A 299 14.23 18.73 10.63
N ARG A 300 13.99 19.87 10.00
CA ARG A 300 15.02 20.59 9.23
C ARG A 300 16.10 21.14 10.15
N GLU A 301 15.71 21.78 11.25
CA GLU A 301 16.65 22.23 12.31
C GLU A 301 17.47 21.06 12.85
N LEU A 302 16.82 19.95 13.19
CA LEU A 302 17.51 18.72 13.62
C LEU A 302 18.50 18.20 12.57
N SER A 303 18.15 18.30 11.28
CA SER A 303 19.03 17.88 10.19
C SER A 303 20.29 18.75 10.10
N HIS A 304 20.13 20.08 10.22
CA HIS A 304 21.27 21.01 10.27
C HIS A 304 22.18 20.73 11.46
N GLN A 305 21.60 20.49 12.64
CA GLN A 305 22.36 20.16 13.86
C GLN A 305 23.18 18.87 13.68
N ARG A 306 22.57 17.80 13.15
CA ARG A 306 23.25 16.51 12.91
C ARG A 306 24.36 16.62 11.88
N GLN A 307 24.14 17.38 10.80
CA GLN A 307 25.16 17.61 9.78
C GLN A 307 26.34 18.41 10.34
N ALA A 308 26.08 19.45 11.14
CA ALA A 308 27.14 20.22 11.80
C ALA A 308 27.97 19.33 12.76
N GLN A 309 27.31 18.51 13.58
CA GLN A 309 27.99 17.55 14.46
C GLN A 309 28.84 16.53 13.69
N ALA A 310 28.31 15.99 12.59
CA ALA A 310 29.05 15.07 11.73
C ALA A 310 30.30 15.74 11.13
N ASN A 311 30.18 16.98 10.64
CA ASN A 311 31.31 17.73 10.09
C ASN A 311 32.39 18.01 11.14
N VAL A 312 32.01 18.40 12.35
CA VAL A 312 32.96 18.60 13.46
C VAL A 312 33.68 17.30 13.80
N SER A 313 32.95 16.18 13.88
CA SER A 313 33.55 14.86 14.14
C SER A 313 34.54 14.43 13.06
N LEU A 314 34.21 14.67 11.78
CA LEU A 314 35.09 14.38 10.65
C LEU A 314 36.37 15.23 10.68
N GLN A 315 36.26 16.51 11.00
CA GLN A 315 37.41 17.39 11.17
C GLN A 315 38.30 16.95 12.34
N ALA A 316 37.70 16.53 13.47
CA ALA A 316 38.45 16.02 14.61
C ALA A 316 39.21 14.73 14.26
N SER A 317 38.54 13.76 13.62
CA SER A 317 39.18 12.51 13.17
C SER A 317 40.31 12.75 12.17
N SER A 318 40.13 13.69 11.23
CA SER A 318 41.19 14.06 10.27
C SER A 318 42.43 14.62 10.99
N LYS A 319 42.24 15.51 11.97
CA LYS A 319 43.34 16.04 12.79
C LYS A 319 44.06 14.93 13.56
N THR A 320 43.33 13.98 14.16
CA THR A 320 43.93 12.84 14.86
C THR A 320 44.80 11.99 13.93
N ILE A 321 44.31 11.68 12.72
CA ILE A 321 45.06 10.91 11.72
C ILE A 321 46.35 11.64 11.32
N VAL A 322 46.29 12.95 11.09
CA VAL A 322 47.48 13.75 10.78
C VAL A 322 48.48 13.68 11.94
N THR A 323 48.03 13.88 13.18
CA THR A 323 48.92 13.82 14.35
C THR A 323 49.53 12.45 14.60
N ASP A 324 48.82 11.35 14.31
CA ASP A 324 49.35 10.00 14.46
C ASP A 324 50.32 9.66 13.31
N SER A 325 50.07 10.15 12.10
CA SER A 325 51.02 10.06 10.99
C SER A 325 52.31 10.83 11.27
N GLU A 326 52.23 12.02 11.86
CA GLU A 326 53.41 12.79 12.27
C GLU A 326 54.18 12.07 13.38
N ARG A 327 53.48 11.43 14.33
CA ARG A 327 54.11 10.69 15.44
C ARG A 327 54.81 9.40 15.00
N ASN A 328 54.31 8.73 13.96
CA ASN A 328 54.89 7.49 13.43
C ASN A 328 56.04 7.71 12.43
N ASN A 329 56.28 8.97 12.02
CA ASN A 329 57.37 9.36 11.11
C ASN A 329 58.61 9.92 11.86
N ILE A 330 58.65 9.78 13.19
CA ILE A 330 59.78 10.08 14.08
C ILE A 330 60.32 8.75 14.63
#